data_AF-A0A447T934-F1
#
_entry.id   AF-A0A447T934-F1
#
_cell.length_a   1.000
_cell.length_b   1.000
_cell.length_c   1.000
_cell.angle_alpha   90.00
_cell.angle_beta   90.00
_cell.angle_gamma   90.00
#
_symmetry.space_group_name_H-M   'P 1'
#
loop_
_entity.id
_entity.type
_entity.pdbx_description
1 polymer ?
#
loop_
_entity_poly.entity_id
_entity_poly.type
_entity_poly.pdbx_seq_one_letter_code
_entity_poly.pdbx_strand_id
1 'polypeptide(L)'
;MKIDHLRSLLRSLTVNEIQQICLYEVDTDLRATGKDELIEYVLNRVDYNTLVKEANAVETLQPFKHVWLFSIDNQDLLENINWVVGCESENQDGVDLIPTYTLQTENANYVKFVHYVPLCHWSLVSPTQKELEVTFSRHVVVLKYLKKNKIFQVGFNGYTQGRAMPGVVRVSYFDILSKVQKWVEENFKLKLSGLQVQNGINSLVALDLFGVKDIRQELNVDGARVGIDLDEDSGRSVSEYLNSSMGASQDSVRDFLERGHADQVMLKWEDFEFLTRIQYYELATEIMFIWRGKKVRENVSKAIELIINSVKIGSGEELSKIASYVKDKMTGVVTALDIVGLFKVSAKSAYSVLASLAKEGVVRPCYRVKTNLILIDFKNDWRGNFFDFPDFVVDESGAQIRLSGLECFEIGFEVIKK
;
A
#
# COMPACT_ATOMS: atom_id res chain seq x y z
N MET A 1 14.61 36.55 4.64
CA MET A 1 14.49 35.35 5.52
C MET A 1 13.07 34.76 5.56
N LYS A 2 12.03 35.45 6.04
CA LYS A 2 10.65 34.91 6.08
C LYS A 2 10.07 34.61 4.68
N ILE A 3 10.19 35.56 3.74
CA ILE A 3 9.71 35.37 2.36
C ILE A 3 10.51 34.29 1.62
N ASP A 4 11.82 34.23 1.82
CA ASP A 4 12.68 33.20 1.20
C ASP A 4 12.35 31.79 1.70
N HIS A 5 12.03 31.66 3.00
CA HIS A 5 11.55 30.41 3.59
C HIS A 5 10.23 29.96 2.94
N LEU A 6 9.25 30.87 2.82
CA LEU A 6 7.98 30.58 2.15
C LEU A 6 8.16 30.21 0.68
N ARG A 7 8.99 30.95 -0.06
CA ARG A 7 9.31 30.61 -1.46
C ARG A 7 9.92 29.22 -1.57
N SER A 8 10.84 28.86 -0.68
CA SER A 8 11.42 27.52 -0.64
C SER A 8 10.35 26.44 -0.38
N LEU A 9 9.43 26.69 0.56
CA LEU A 9 8.33 25.79 0.91
C LEU A 9 7.30 25.63 -0.22
N LEU A 10 6.96 26.70 -0.94
CA LEU A 10 6.03 26.63 -2.07
C LEU A 10 6.69 26.04 -3.31
N ARG A 11 8.00 26.24 -3.49
CA ARG A 11 8.75 25.66 -4.61
C ARG A 11 8.85 24.13 -4.54
N SER A 12 8.74 23.52 -3.36
CA SER A 12 8.67 22.05 -3.24
C SER A 12 7.31 21.46 -3.58
N LEU A 13 6.26 22.29 -3.66
CA LEU A 13 4.91 21.86 -4.01
C LEU A 13 4.68 21.84 -5.53
N THR A 14 3.77 20.98 -5.99
CA THR A 14 3.25 21.01 -7.35
C THR A 14 2.27 22.17 -7.55
N VAL A 15 2.00 22.54 -8.81
CA VAL A 15 1.01 23.60 -9.13
C VAL A 15 -0.34 23.30 -8.49
N ASN A 16 -0.81 22.05 -8.57
CA ASN A 16 -2.07 21.62 -7.98
C ASN A 16 -2.07 21.74 -6.44
N GLU A 17 -0.95 21.46 -5.78
CA GLU A 17 -0.81 21.60 -4.33
C GLU A 17 -0.80 23.07 -3.90
N ILE A 18 -0.14 23.94 -4.66
CA ILE A 18 -0.18 25.39 -4.41
C ILE A 18 -1.61 25.91 -4.60
N GLN A 19 -2.33 25.45 -5.64
CA GLN A 19 -3.73 25.78 -5.85
C GLN A 19 -4.63 25.28 -4.71
N GLN A 20 -4.35 24.10 -4.13
CA GLN A 20 -5.08 23.57 -2.97
C GLN A 20 -4.94 24.45 -1.72
N ILE A 21 -3.80 25.12 -1.54
CA ILE A 21 -3.61 26.06 -0.43
C ILE A 21 -4.50 27.30 -0.60
N CYS A 22 -4.86 27.63 -1.84
CA CYS A 22 -5.61 28.83 -2.18
C CYS A 22 -7.12 28.62 -2.35
N LEU A 23 -7.67 27.46 -1.94
CA LEU A 23 -9.04 26.95 -2.21
C LEU A 23 -10.23 27.89 -1.93
N TYR A 24 -10.02 29.10 -1.41
CA TYR A 24 -11.06 30.08 -1.15
C TYR A 24 -10.99 31.37 -2.00
N GLU A 25 -9.96 31.61 -2.82
CA GLU A 25 -9.78 32.90 -3.53
C GLU A 25 -9.25 32.83 -4.97
N VAL A 26 -9.05 31.63 -5.54
CA VAL A 26 -8.49 31.49 -6.88
C VAL A 26 -9.58 31.63 -7.92
N ASP A 27 -9.62 32.79 -8.59
CA ASP A 27 -10.34 32.99 -9.84
C ASP A 27 -9.96 31.88 -10.83
N THR A 28 -10.95 31.33 -11.56
CA THR A 28 -10.79 30.17 -12.45
C THR A 28 -9.71 30.33 -13.54
N ASP A 29 -9.25 31.55 -13.78
CA ASP A 29 -8.23 31.91 -14.79
C ASP A 29 -6.79 31.59 -14.39
N LEU A 30 -6.50 31.24 -13.13
CA LEU A 30 -5.14 30.90 -12.67
C LEU A 30 -4.70 29.45 -12.95
N ARG A 31 -5.52 28.68 -13.67
CA ARG A 31 -5.20 27.27 -14.04
C ARG A 31 -4.15 27.17 -15.15
N ALA A 32 -3.89 28.25 -15.88
CA ALA A 32 -2.93 28.31 -16.98
C ALA A 32 -1.60 29.03 -16.61
N THR A 33 -1.47 29.49 -15.37
CA THR A 33 -0.36 30.35 -14.92
C THR A 33 0.89 29.54 -14.60
N GLY A 34 2.08 30.11 -14.86
CA GLY A 34 3.34 29.46 -14.52
C GLY A 34 3.49 29.27 -13.00
N LYS A 35 4.27 28.26 -12.59
CA LYS A 35 4.46 27.94 -11.16
C LYS A 35 5.01 29.13 -10.36
N ASP A 36 5.99 29.87 -10.89
CA ASP A 36 6.58 31.01 -10.20
C ASP A 36 5.59 32.19 -10.04
N GLU A 37 4.79 32.46 -11.06
CA GLU A 37 3.72 33.47 -11.02
C GLU A 37 2.64 33.10 -10.01
N LEU A 38 2.27 31.82 -9.93
CA LEU A 38 1.35 31.32 -8.91
C LEU A 38 1.92 31.52 -7.50
N ILE A 39 3.20 31.21 -7.29
CA ILE A 39 3.87 31.41 -5.99
C ILE A 39 3.81 32.88 -5.57
N GLU A 40 4.17 33.81 -6.46
CA GLU A 40 4.11 35.24 -6.14
C GLU A 40 2.68 35.71 -5.87
N TYR A 41 1.69 35.18 -6.58
CA TYR A 41 0.28 35.45 -6.29
C TYR A 41 -0.11 35.02 -4.87
N VAL A 42 0.24 33.80 -4.46
CA VAL A 42 -0.08 33.29 -3.11
C VAL A 42 0.60 34.11 -2.02
N LEU A 43 1.88 34.44 -2.20
CA LEU A 43 2.67 35.23 -1.25
C LEU A 43 2.07 36.62 -0.97
N ASN A 44 1.35 37.18 -1.94
CA ASN A 44 0.75 38.50 -1.84
C ASN A 44 -0.68 38.51 -1.25
N ARG A 45 -1.32 37.35 -1.10
CA ARG A 45 -2.73 37.24 -0.66
C ARG A 45 -2.93 36.52 0.66
N VAL A 46 -2.11 35.52 0.96
CA VAL A 46 -2.26 34.70 2.17
C VAL A 46 -1.25 35.17 3.21
N ASP A 47 -1.70 35.34 4.46
CA ASP A 47 -0.78 35.72 5.54
C ASP A 47 0.27 34.62 5.79
N TYR A 48 1.45 35.05 6.25
CA TYR A 48 2.60 34.17 6.45
C TYR A 48 2.29 32.93 7.28
N ASN A 49 1.56 33.07 8.40
CA ASN A 49 1.37 31.96 9.34
C ASN A 49 0.41 30.92 8.77
N THR A 50 -0.68 31.37 8.15
CA THR A 50 -1.62 30.49 7.45
C THR A 50 -0.90 29.76 6.32
N LEU A 51 -0.11 30.48 5.52
CA LEU A 51 0.61 29.90 4.39
C LEU A 51 1.63 28.84 4.82
N VAL A 52 2.40 29.10 5.88
CA VAL A 52 3.32 28.13 6.47
C VAL A 52 2.56 26.89 6.94
N LYS A 53 1.45 27.07 7.68
CA LYS A 53 0.67 25.95 8.23
C LYS A 53 0.07 25.08 7.12
N GLU A 54 -0.61 25.70 6.15
CA GLU A 54 -1.28 24.99 5.05
C GLU A 54 -0.27 24.31 4.13
N ALA A 55 0.81 24.99 3.73
CA ALA A 55 1.85 24.38 2.92
C ALA A 55 2.53 23.21 3.64
N ASN A 56 2.78 23.35 4.96
CA ASN A 56 3.32 22.24 5.73
C ASN A 56 2.35 21.05 5.80
N ALA A 57 1.04 21.29 5.96
CA ALA A 57 0.03 20.25 6.00
C ALA A 57 -0.10 19.52 4.65
N VAL A 58 -0.12 20.26 3.53
CA VAL A 58 -0.18 19.69 2.18
C VAL A 58 1.06 18.83 1.91
N GLU A 59 2.26 19.30 2.25
CA GLU A 59 3.47 18.50 2.12
C GLU A 59 3.45 17.21 2.94
N THR A 60 2.83 17.25 4.13
CA THR A 60 2.75 16.11 5.03
C THR A 60 1.74 15.06 4.58
N LEU A 61 0.64 15.49 3.97
CA LEU A 61 -0.49 14.62 3.60
C LEU A 61 -0.44 14.10 2.16
N GLN A 62 0.44 14.64 1.31
CA GLN A 62 0.57 14.19 -0.07
C GLN A 62 0.95 12.70 -0.17
N PRO A 63 0.52 12.00 -1.22
CA PRO A 63 1.01 10.65 -1.51
C PRO A 63 2.49 10.70 -1.90
N PHE A 64 3.28 9.79 -1.32
CA PHE A 64 4.72 9.70 -1.59
C PHE A 64 5.05 8.62 -2.61
N LYS A 65 6.05 8.90 -3.45
CA LYS A 65 6.54 7.93 -4.43
C LYS A 65 7.26 6.74 -3.79
N HIS A 66 8.10 7.01 -2.80
CA HIS A 66 8.83 5.99 -2.03
C HIS A 66 8.19 5.88 -0.65
N VAL A 67 7.86 4.66 -0.25
CA VAL A 67 7.22 4.36 1.03
C VAL A 67 7.91 3.18 1.68
N TRP A 68 8.32 3.32 2.92
CA TRP A 68 8.98 2.28 3.71
C TRP A 68 8.13 1.93 4.91
N LEU A 69 8.00 0.63 5.19
CA LEU A 69 7.11 0.13 6.24
C LEU A 69 7.92 -0.52 7.37
N PHE A 70 7.60 -0.13 8.60
CA PHE A 70 8.23 -0.64 9.81
C PHE A 70 7.17 -1.17 10.79
N SER A 71 7.43 -2.35 11.34
CA SER A 71 6.77 -2.88 12.54
C SER A 71 7.39 -2.33 13.81
N ILE A 72 6.64 -2.46 14.91
CA ILE A 72 7.01 -1.98 16.23
C ILE A 72 6.99 -3.17 17.18
N ASP A 73 8.08 -3.37 17.91
CA ASP A 73 8.21 -4.53 18.81
C ASP A 73 7.41 -4.36 20.11
N ASN A 74 7.21 -3.13 20.59
CA ASN A 74 6.46 -2.83 21.82
C ASN A 74 5.38 -1.76 21.56
N GLN A 75 4.12 -2.21 21.48
CA GLN A 75 3.00 -1.34 21.11
C GLN A 75 2.42 -0.54 22.29
N ASP A 76 2.68 -0.94 23.54
CA ASP A 76 2.07 -0.36 24.72
C ASP A 76 2.63 1.04 25.05
N LEU A 77 3.83 1.35 24.54
CA LEU A 77 4.48 2.65 24.69
C LEU A 77 3.87 3.73 23.78
N LEU A 78 3.05 3.36 22.78
CA LEU A 78 2.54 4.28 21.74
C LEU A 78 1.45 5.23 22.23
N GLU A 79 0.69 4.85 23.26
CA GLU A 79 -0.44 5.64 23.76
C GLU A 79 0.00 6.92 24.50
N ASN A 80 1.26 6.97 24.95
CA ASN A 80 1.82 8.05 25.77
C ASN A 80 2.89 8.89 25.06
N ILE A 81 3.08 8.71 23.74
CA ILE A 81 4.11 9.45 23.00
C ILE A 81 3.69 10.90 22.82
N ASN A 82 4.56 11.81 23.25
CA ASN A 82 4.48 13.20 22.84
C ASN A 82 5.05 13.35 21.42
N TRP A 83 4.15 13.55 20.46
CA TRP A 83 4.52 13.74 19.05
C TRP A 83 4.96 15.17 18.73
N VAL A 84 5.00 16.09 19.70
CA VAL A 84 5.49 17.45 19.50
C VAL A 84 7.01 17.42 19.46
N VAL A 85 7.59 17.87 18.35
CA VAL A 85 9.04 17.85 18.14
C VAL A 85 9.61 19.26 18.18
N GLY A 86 10.64 19.47 19.01
CA GLY A 86 11.46 20.69 19.00
C GLY A 86 12.49 20.67 17.87
N CYS A 87 12.89 21.84 17.37
CA CYS A 87 13.70 22.01 16.15
C CYS A 87 15.19 21.65 16.25
N GLU A 88 15.64 20.93 17.29
CA GLU A 88 17.08 20.72 17.51
C GLU A 88 17.47 19.26 17.27
N SER A 89 18.14 19.01 16.14
CA SER A 89 18.95 17.81 15.96
C SER A 89 20.38 18.25 15.64
N GLU A 90 21.34 17.85 16.48
CA GLU A 90 22.75 18.08 16.22
C GLU A 90 23.27 17.22 15.07
N ASN A 91 24.23 17.81 14.36
CA ASN A 91 24.78 17.36 13.09
C ASN A 91 25.87 16.31 13.34
N GLN A 92 25.65 15.04 13.00
CA GLN A 92 26.70 14.03 13.15
C GLN A 92 27.15 13.30 11.88
N ASP A 93 26.40 13.29 10.76
CA ASP A 93 26.83 12.47 9.60
C ASP A 93 26.32 13.00 8.23
N GLY A 94 26.42 14.29 7.93
CA GLY A 94 26.20 14.85 6.57
C GLY A 94 24.77 14.80 5.98
N VAL A 95 23.82 14.11 6.62
CA VAL A 95 22.38 14.13 6.31
C VAL A 95 21.64 14.78 7.47
N ASP A 96 21.34 16.07 7.36
CA ASP A 96 20.51 16.77 8.34
C ASP A 96 19.05 16.40 8.15
N LEU A 97 18.43 15.75 9.14
CA LEU A 97 16.98 15.52 9.19
C LEU A 97 16.39 16.41 10.28
N ILE A 98 15.89 17.56 9.88
CA ILE A 98 15.37 18.56 10.80
C ILE A 98 13.86 18.34 10.92
N PRO A 99 13.32 17.97 12.10
CA PRO A 99 11.88 17.95 12.31
C PRO A 99 11.32 19.37 12.24
N THR A 100 10.30 19.59 11.42
CA THR A 100 9.78 20.93 11.11
C THR A 100 8.29 21.10 11.35
N TYR A 101 7.52 20.00 11.35
CA TYR A 101 6.08 20.06 11.48
C TYR A 101 5.52 18.73 11.99
N THR A 102 4.46 18.81 12.79
CA THR A 102 3.74 17.65 13.31
C THR A 102 2.25 17.83 13.03
N LEU A 103 1.58 16.74 12.70
CA LEU A 103 0.15 16.73 12.43
C LEU A 103 -0.46 15.49 13.08
N GLN A 104 -1.59 15.68 13.75
CA GLN A 104 -2.36 14.57 14.31
C GLN A 104 -3.72 14.53 13.65
N THR A 105 -4.12 13.32 13.27
CA THR A 105 -5.44 13.00 12.73
C THR A 105 -6.06 11.88 13.55
N GLU A 106 -7.33 11.58 13.32
CA GLU A 106 -8.00 10.45 13.95
C GLU A 106 -7.25 9.13 13.73
N ASN A 107 -6.77 8.91 12.50
CA ASN A 107 -6.20 7.63 12.06
C ASN A 107 -4.67 7.55 12.11
N ALA A 108 -3.98 8.69 12.18
CA ALA A 108 -2.53 8.74 12.07
C ALA A 108 -1.90 9.95 12.77
N ASN A 109 -0.65 9.78 13.20
CA ASN A 109 0.23 10.87 13.64
C ASN A 109 1.36 11.03 12.62
N TYR A 110 1.76 12.27 12.35
CA TYR A 110 2.76 12.60 11.35
C TYR A 110 3.85 13.48 11.95
N VAL A 111 5.09 13.20 11.56
CA VAL A 111 6.25 14.05 11.79
C VAL A 111 6.92 14.30 10.45
N LYS A 112 7.05 15.57 10.08
CA LYS A 112 7.73 15.98 8.86
C LYS A 112 9.15 16.42 9.17
N PHE A 113 10.08 15.85 8.43
CA PHE A 113 11.49 16.22 8.40
C PHE A 113 11.81 16.95 7.10
N VAL A 114 12.75 17.88 7.20
CA VAL A 114 13.38 18.53 6.06
C VAL A 114 14.86 18.19 6.07
N HIS A 115 15.33 17.77 4.91
CA HIS A 115 16.73 17.48 4.62
C HIS A 115 17.15 18.26 3.37
N TYR A 116 18.39 18.74 3.33
CA TYR A 116 18.95 19.41 2.16
C TYR A 116 19.91 18.49 1.42
N VAL A 117 19.53 18.09 0.22
CA VAL A 117 20.30 17.20 -0.64
C VAL A 117 21.23 18.04 -1.53
N PRO A 118 22.53 17.74 -1.60
CA PRO A 118 23.41 18.41 -2.56
C PRO A 118 23.11 17.93 -3.98
N LEU A 119 23.06 18.88 -4.92
CA LEU A 119 22.86 18.73 -6.34
C LEU A 119 24.10 19.23 -7.09
N CYS A 120 24.77 18.34 -7.80
CA CYS A 120 25.95 18.67 -8.59
C CYS A 120 25.61 18.76 -10.07
N HIS A 121 25.86 19.91 -10.68
CA HIS A 121 25.69 20.09 -12.12
C HIS A 121 26.86 20.87 -12.73
N TRP A 122 27.10 20.64 -14.01
CA TRP A 122 28.11 21.38 -14.75
C TRP A 122 27.53 22.72 -15.20
N SER A 123 28.08 23.81 -14.71
CA SER A 123 27.73 25.18 -15.09
C SER A 123 28.76 25.71 -16.09
N LEU A 124 28.29 26.39 -17.13
CA LEU A 124 29.18 26.96 -18.15
C LEU A 124 29.62 28.35 -17.69
N VAL A 125 30.90 28.47 -17.30
CA VAL A 125 31.45 29.73 -16.75
C VAL A 125 32.09 30.57 -17.85
N SER A 126 32.52 29.91 -18.94
CA SER A 126 32.95 30.56 -20.18
C SER A 126 32.69 29.63 -21.38
N PRO A 127 32.79 30.10 -22.63
CA PRO A 127 32.60 29.26 -23.81
C PRO A 127 33.47 27.99 -23.85
N THR A 128 34.59 27.96 -23.12
CA THR A 128 35.55 26.84 -23.10
C THR A 128 35.69 26.19 -21.72
N GLN A 129 35.04 26.70 -20.67
CA GLN A 129 35.20 26.22 -19.30
C GLN A 129 33.86 25.89 -18.67
N LYS A 130 33.79 24.69 -18.09
CA LYS A 130 32.70 24.26 -17.21
C LYS A 130 33.24 24.07 -15.82
N GLU A 131 32.49 24.51 -14.83
CA GLU A 131 32.78 24.26 -13.43
C GLU A 131 31.67 23.44 -12.81
N LEU A 132 32.04 22.65 -11.81
CA LEU A 132 31.09 21.88 -11.04
C LEU A 132 30.45 22.81 -10.01
N GLU A 133 29.16 23.06 -10.18
CA GLU A 133 28.38 23.85 -9.25
C GLU A 133 27.59 22.94 -8.32
N VAL A 134 27.72 23.16 -7.01
CA VAL A 134 26.98 22.45 -5.97
C VAL A 134 25.88 23.36 -5.45
N THR A 135 24.64 22.96 -5.65
CA THR A 135 23.46 23.61 -5.08
C THR A 135 22.79 22.67 -4.09
N PHE A 136 21.91 23.17 -3.23
CA PHE A 136 21.17 22.34 -2.28
C PHE A 136 19.69 22.38 -2.58
N SER A 137 19.06 21.20 -2.60
CA SER A 137 17.63 21.06 -2.80
C SER A 137 16.94 20.58 -1.55
N ARG A 138 15.83 21.23 -1.21
CA ARG A 138 14.99 20.86 -0.08
C ARG A 138 14.26 19.56 -0.39
N HIS A 139 14.48 18.54 0.43
CA HIS A 139 13.84 17.24 0.34
C HIS A 139 13.01 16.97 1.60
N VAL A 140 11.74 16.59 1.39
CA VAL A 140 10.79 16.34 2.46
C VAL A 140 10.71 14.84 2.74
N VAL A 141 10.78 14.49 4.02
CA VAL A 141 10.61 13.12 4.51
C VAL A 141 9.52 13.15 5.57
N VAL A 142 8.56 12.23 5.48
CA VAL A 142 7.45 12.16 6.43
C VAL A 142 7.42 10.81 7.11
N LEU A 143 7.54 10.83 8.43
CA LEU A 143 7.21 9.72 9.28
C LEU A 143 5.71 9.77 9.61
N LYS A 144 5.02 8.66 9.38
CA LYS A 144 3.59 8.49 9.63
C LYS A 144 3.40 7.26 10.50
N TYR A 145 2.79 7.43 11.66
CA TYR A 145 2.32 6.34 12.49
C TYR A 145 0.85 6.07 12.21
N LEU A 146 0.54 4.86 11.71
CA LEU A 146 -0.82 4.42 11.41
C LEU A 146 -1.43 3.77 12.65
N LYS A 147 -2.32 4.47 13.35
CA LYS A 147 -2.86 4.05 14.66
C LYS A 147 -3.59 2.70 14.60
N LYS A 148 -4.47 2.51 13.61
CA LYS A 148 -5.26 1.27 13.42
C LYS A 148 -4.38 0.04 13.20
N ASN A 149 -3.27 0.21 12.49
CA ASN A 149 -2.38 -0.89 12.10
C ASN A 149 -1.18 -1.04 13.02
N LYS A 150 -0.91 -0.02 13.85
CA LYS A 150 0.24 0.06 14.75
C LYS A 150 1.57 -0.15 14.00
N ILE A 151 1.71 0.52 12.86
CA ILE A 151 2.94 0.50 12.06
C ILE A 151 3.44 1.91 11.79
N PHE A 152 4.73 2.02 11.53
CA PHE A 152 5.33 3.24 11.00
C PHE A 152 5.51 3.13 9.48
N GLN A 153 5.32 4.27 8.85
CA GLN A 153 5.53 4.49 7.43
C GLN A 153 6.47 5.68 7.26
N VAL A 154 7.54 5.53 6.47
CA VAL A 154 8.40 6.65 6.06
C VAL A 154 8.19 6.90 4.58
N GLY A 155 7.78 8.12 4.22
CA GLY A 155 7.46 8.50 2.84
C GLY A 155 8.26 9.69 2.33
N PHE A 156 8.69 9.64 1.07
CA PHE A 156 9.29 10.77 0.35
C PHE A 156 9.21 10.59 -1.18
N ASN A 157 9.33 11.69 -1.95
CA ASN A 157 9.17 11.68 -3.41
C ASN A 157 10.44 11.33 -4.21
N GLY A 158 11.56 11.12 -3.51
CA GLY A 158 12.85 10.84 -4.10
C GLY A 158 13.55 12.11 -4.60
N TYR A 159 14.84 11.98 -4.90
CA TYR A 159 15.66 13.08 -5.42
C TYR A 159 16.72 12.55 -6.39
N THR A 160 17.28 13.46 -7.19
CA THR A 160 18.39 13.18 -8.11
C THR A 160 19.53 14.13 -7.81
N GLN A 161 20.73 13.64 -7.54
CA GLN A 161 21.88 14.48 -7.15
C GLN A 161 22.72 15.00 -8.34
N GLY A 162 22.24 14.78 -9.56
CA GLY A 162 22.96 15.07 -10.79
C GLY A 162 24.02 14.01 -11.11
N ARG A 163 24.35 13.85 -12.41
CA ARG A 163 25.29 12.83 -12.89
C ARG A 163 26.74 13.10 -12.51
N ALA A 164 27.06 14.33 -12.11
CA ALA A 164 28.41 14.77 -11.79
C ALA A 164 28.75 14.60 -10.29
N MET A 165 27.82 14.08 -9.47
CA MET A 165 28.03 13.87 -8.04
C MET A 165 29.04 12.72 -7.79
N PRO A 166 30.14 12.96 -7.05
CA PRO A 166 31.03 11.90 -6.62
C PRO A 166 30.32 10.90 -5.69
N GLY A 167 30.57 9.60 -5.88
CA GLY A 167 29.86 8.54 -5.13
C GLY A 167 29.99 8.64 -3.61
N VAL A 168 31.12 9.14 -3.10
CA VAL A 168 31.40 9.33 -1.67
C VAL A 168 30.57 10.44 -0.99
N VAL A 169 29.98 11.37 -1.76
CA VAL A 169 29.12 12.46 -1.26
C VAL A 169 27.64 12.14 -1.53
N ARG A 170 27.36 11.00 -2.14
CA ARG A 170 26.01 10.61 -2.52
C ARG A 170 25.24 10.19 -1.27
N VAL A 171 24.16 10.89 -1.00
CA VAL A 171 23.22 10.51 0.07
C VAL A 171 22.33 9.42 -0.52
N SER A 172 22.29 8.26 0.12
CA SER A 172 21.37 7.19 -0.25
C SER A 172 20.05 7.33 0.49
N TYR A 173 18.99 6.72 -0.06
CA TYR A 173 17.71 6.61 0.63
C TYR A 173 17.83 5.79 1.93
N PHE A 174 18.76 4.85 1.96
CA PHE A 174 19.06 4.05 3.14
C PHE A 174 19.60 4.92 4.29
N ASP A 175 20.46 5.90 3.99
CA ASP A 175 21.00 6.82 5.01
C ASP A 175 19.88 7.65 5.66
N ILE A 176 18.94 8.15 4.84
CA ILE A 176 17.77 8.89 5.32
C ILE A 176 16.93 8.01 6.23
N LEU A 177 16.62 6.78 5.82
CA LEU A 177 15.80 5.86 6.60
C LEU A 177 16.45 5.47 7.91
N SER A 178 17.74 5.17 7.88
CA SER A 178 18.51 4.80 9.07
C SER A 178 18.48 5.93 10.10
N LYS A 179 18.57 7.19 9.65
CA LYS A 179 18.44 8.35 10.54
C LYS A 179 17.02 8.56 11.06
N VAL A 180 15.98 8.37 10.24
CA VAL A 180 14.59 8.43 10.72
C VAL A 180 14.36 7.34 11.76
N GLN A 181 14.81 6.11 11.51
CA GLN A 181 14.70 5.01 12.45
C GLN A 181 15.40 5.32 13.78
N LYS A 182 16.67 5.75 13.73
CA LYS A 182 17.44 6.14 14.91
C LYS A 182 16.73 7.25 15.69
N TRP A 183 16.19 8.26 14.99
CA TRP A 183 15.43 9.33 15.62
C TRP A 183 14.19 8.82 16.36
N VAL A 184 13.41 7.89 15.77
CA VAL A 184 12.26 7.25 16.43
C VAL A 184 12.72 6.44 17.65
N GLU A 185 13.77 5.64 17.50
CA GLU A 185 14.32 4.80 18.56
C GLU A 185 14.79 5.63 19.76
N GLU A 186 15.45 6.76 19.52
CA GLU A 186 15.95 7.64 20.57
C GLU A 186 14.83 8.46 21.24
N ASN A 187 13.93 9.06 20.45
CA ASN A 187 12.91 9.97 20.96
C ASN A 187 11.73 9.23 21.59
N PHE A 188 11.37 8.06 21.06
CA PHE A 188 10.21 7.30 21.51
C PHE A 188 10.57 6.02 22.28
N LYS A 189 11.85 5.65 22.35
CA LYS A 189 12.31 4.40 22.99
C LYS A 189 11.64 3.16 22.42
N LEU A 190 11.35 3.20 21.11
CA LEU A 190 10.70 2.13 20.36
C LEU A 190 11.69 1.52 19.39
N LYS A 191 11.85 0.20 19.42
CA LYS A 191 12.62 -0.50 18.38
C LYS A 191 11.78 -0.65 17.12
N LEU A 192 12.33 -0.25 15.98
CA LEU A 192 11.71 -0.47 14.68
C LEU A 192 12.34 -1.66 13.98
N SER A 193 11.51 -2.45 13.33
CA SER A 193 11.91 -3.58 12.49
C SER A 193 11.22 -3.44 11.13
N GLY A 194 11.88 -3.86 10.05
CA GLY A 194 11.29 -3.84 8.72
C GLY A 194 10.04 -4.72 8.65
N LEU A 195 8.92 -4.16 8.18
CA LEU A 195 7.69 -4.94 8.02
C LEU A 195 7.88 -5.98 6.91
N GLN A 196 7.72 -7.26 7.26
CA GLN A 196 7.84 -8.38 6.33
C GLN A 196 6.56 -8.53 5.51
N VAL A 197 6.56 -8.02 4.27
CA VAL A 197 5.34 -8.00 3.44
C VAL A 197 5.25 -9.14 2.42
N GLN A 198 6.32 -9.90 2.18
CA GLN A 198 6.40 -10.86 1.06
C GLN A 198 5.23 -11.85 1.05
N ASN A 199 4.95 -12.51 2.16
CA ASN A 199 3.83 -13.45 2.28
C ASN A 199 2.47 -12.77 2.07
N GLY A 200 2.34 -11.53 2.55
CA GLY A 200 1.15 -10.72 2.34
C GLY A 200 0.96 -10.33 0.87
N ILE A 201 2.03 -10.05 0.14
CA ILE A 201 1.99 -9.76 -1.29
C ILE A 201 1.62 -11.02 -2.07
N ASN A 202 2.24 -12.17 -1.78
CA ASN A 202 1.89 -13.44 -2.40
C ASN A 202 0.40 -13.76 -2.18
N SER A 203 -0.11 -13.54 -0.97
CA SER A 203 -1.53 -13.68 -0.66
C SER A 203 -2.40 -12.70 -1.45
N LEU A 204 -2.00 -11.43 -1.55
CA LEU A 204 -2.74 -10.41 -2.27
C LEU A 204 -2.89 -10.76 -3.77
N VAL A 205 -1.81 -11.22 -4.40
CA VAL A 205 -1.78 -11.65 -5.80
C VAL A 205 -2.64 -12.90 -5.99
N ALA A 206 -2.50 -13.90 -5.11
CA ALA A 206 -3.28 -15.15 -5.20
C ALA A 206 -4.80 -14.93 -5.05
N LEU A 207 -5.20 -13.88 -4.34
CA LEU A 207 -6.60 -13.50 -4.16
C LEU A 207 -7.15 -12.67 -5.32
N ASP A 208 -6.30 -12.19 -6.24
CA ASP A 208 -6.67 -11.35 -7.40
C ASP A 208 -7.53 -10.14 -7.02
N LEU A 209 -7.22 -9.51 -5.88
CA LEU A 209 -8.00 -8.39 -5.38
C LEU A 209 -7.64 -7.13 -6.13
N PHE A 210 -8.63 -6.43 -6.68
CA PHE A 210 -8.45 -5.16 -7.40
C PHE A 210 -7.56 -5.27 -8.65
N GLY A 211 -7.57 -6.45 -9.29
CA GLY A 211 -6.73 -6.75 -10.46
C GLY A 211 -5.24 -6.63 -10.15
N VAL A 212 -4.81 -7.05 -8.95
CA VAL A 212 -3.39 -7.05 -8.57
C VAL A 212 -2.71 -8.27 -9.15
N LYS A 213 -1.78 -8.03 -10.07
CA LYS A 213 -0.96 -9.07 -10.70
C LYS A 213 0.51 -8.80 -10.43
N ASP A 214 1.29 -9.82 -10.10
CA ASP A 214 2.75 -9.73 -10.15
C ASP A 214 3.20 -9.96 -11.59
N ILE A 215 3.85 -8.94 -12.16
CA ILE A 215 4.30 -8.95 -13.56
C ILE A 215 5.79 -9.17 -13.69
N ARG A 216 6.54 -8.93 -12.60
CA ARG A 216 7.98 -9.20 -12.53
C ARG A 216 8.37 -9.64 -11.13
N GLN A 217 9.24 -10.64 -11.04
CA GLN A 217 9.86 -11.07 -9.80
C GLN A 217 11.36 -11.30 -9.99
N GLU A 218 12.15 -10.89 -9.00
CA GLU A 218 13.56 -11.23 -8.87
C GLU A 218 13.74 -12.01 -7.57
N LEU A 219 14.12 -13.28 -7.71
CA LEU A 219 14.21 -14.25 -6.63
C LEU A 219 15.66 -14.69 -6.44
N ASN A 220 16.05 -14.91 -5.19
CA ASN A 220 17.27 -15.62 -4.83
C ASN A 220 16.89 -17.04 -4.38
N VAL A 221 17.35 -18.03 -5.13
CA VAL A 221 17.08 -19.45 -4.90
C VAL A 221 18.42 -20.18 -4.83
N ASP A 222 18.76 -20.72 -3.66
CA ASP A 222 20.01 -21.44 -3.41
C ASP A 222 21.28 -20.69 -3.87
N GLY A 223 21.29 -19.36 -3.76
CA GLY A 223 22.39 -18.49 -4.17
C GLY A 223 22.39 -18.11 -5.65
N ALA A 224 21.46 -18.61 -6.46
CA ALA A 224 21.22 -18.18 -7.83
C ALA A 224 20.14 -17.10 -7.90
N ARG A 225 20.35 -16.09 -8.76
CA ARG A 225 19.35 -15.06 -9.04
C ARG A 225 18.51 -15.47 -10.25
N VAL A 226 17.20 -15.54 -10.06
CA VAL A 226 16.21 -15.83 -11.11
C VAL A 226 15.34 -14.61 -11.30
N GLY A 227 15.36 -14.04 -12.50
CA GLY A 227 14.47 -12.94 -12.90
C GLY A 227 13.40 -13.46 -13.84
N ILE A 228 12.13 -13.22 -13.50
CA ILE A 228 10.98 -13.48 -14.37
C ILE A 228 10.35 -12.13 -14.69
N ASP A 229 10.27 -11.80 -15.98
CA ASP A 229 9.72 -10.54 -16.47
C ASP A 229 8.66 -10.86 -17.51
N LEU A 230 7.41 -10.53 -17.20
CA LEU A 230 6.28 -10.70 -18.10
C LEU A 230 5.99 -9.37 -18.80
N ASP A 231 5.48 -9.47 -20.03
CA ASP A 231 4.88 -8.30 -20.68
C ASP A 231 3.73 -7.77 -19.81
N GLU A 232 3.69 -6.47 -19.61
CA GLU A 232 2.69 -5.80 -18.77
C GLU A 232 1.26 -5.97 -19.32
N ASP A 233 1.17 -6.16 -20.64
CA ASP A 233 -0.08 -6.40 -21.37
C ASP A 233 -0.49 -7.88 -21.44
N SER A 234 0.32 -8.78 -20.86
CA SER A 234 0.03 -10.22 -20.86
C SER A 234 -1.25 -10.58 -20.10
N GLY A 235 -1.69 -9.71 -19.17
CA GLY A 235 -2.85 -9.94 -18.31
C GLY A 235 -2.69 -11.12 -17.34
N ARG A 236 -1.47 -11.67 -17.21
CA ARG A 236 -1.17 -12.84 -16.37
C ARG A 236 -0.26 -12.48 -15.20
N SER A 237 -0.45 -13.20 -14.09
CA SER A 237 0.49 -13.21 -12.98
C SER A 237 1.71 -14.10 -13.28
N VAL A 238 2.85 -13.90 -12.60
CA VAL A 238 4.04 -14.78 -12.74
C VAL A 238 3.67 -16.22 -12.43
N SER A 239 2.85 -16.44 -11.40
CA SER A 239 2.37 -17.77 -11.03
C SER A 239 1.52 -18.42 -12.14
N GLU A 240 0.62 -17.66 -12.78
CA GLU A 240 -0.19 -18.13 -13.91
C GLU A 240 0.68 -18.47 -15.13
N TYR A 241 1.70 -17.64 -15.41
CA TYR A 241 2.63 -17.89 -16.51
C TYR A 241 3.45 -19.17 -16.28
N LEU A 242 4.02 -19.36 -15.09
CA LEU A 242 4.82 -20.56 -14.80
C LEU A 242 4.00 -21.84 -14.90
N ASN A 243 2.76 -21.83 -14.41
CA ASN A 243 1.86 -22.97 -14.51
C ASN A 243 1.49 -23.27 -15.98
N SER A 244 1.02 -22.25 -16.71
CA SER A 244 0.53 -22.43 -18.08
C SER A 244 1.61 -22.71 -19.12
N SER A 245 2.77 -22.05 -19.01
CA SER A 245 3.84 -22.13 -20.02
C SER A 245 4.87 -23.20 -19.73
N MET A 246 5.15 -23.51 -18.45
CA MET A 246 6.13 -24.54 -18.09
C MET A 246 5.48 -25.88 -17.70
N GLY A 247 4.16 -25.96 -17.62
CA GLY A 247 3.44 -27.17 -17.19
C GLY A 247 3.74 -27.57 -15.75
N ALA A 248 4.23 -26.64 -14.92
CA ALA A 248 4.50 -26.88 -13.52
C ALA A 248 3.18 -26.97 -12.74
N SER A 249 3.05 -27.93 -11.83
CA SER A 249 1.89 -28.00 -10.94
C SER A 249 1.82 -26.74 -10.06
N GLN A 250 0.60 -26.35 -9.66
CA GLN A 250 0.39 -25.21 -8.76
C GLN A 250 1.22 -25.31 -7.48
N ASP A 251 1.33 -26.51 -6.91
CA ASP A 251 2.11 -26.75 -5.70
C ASP A 251 3.62 -26.56 -5.97
N SER A 252 4.14 -27.02 -7.11
CA SER A 252 5.57 -26.82 -7.44
C SER A 252 5.92 -25.35 -7.70
N VAL A 253 5.02 -24.59 -8.32
CA VAL A 253 5.20 -23.14 -8.51
C VAL A 253 5.17 -22.44 -7.16
N ARG A 254 4.20 -22.76 -6.30
CA ARG A 254 4.12 -22.19 -4.94
C ARG A 254 5.38 -22.51 -4.14
N ASP A 255 5.80 -23.77 -4.11
CA ASP A 255 7.01 -24.19 -3.39
C ASP A 255 8.26 -23.47 -3.91
N PHE A 256 8.38 -23.25 -5.22
CA PHE A 256 9.48 -22.49 -5.81
C PHE A 256 9.48 -21.02 -5.36
N LEU A 257 8.32 -20.36 -5.41
CA LEU A 257 8.16 -18.96 -5.03
C LEU A 257 8.27 -18.73 -3.51
N GLU A 258 7.91 -19.73 -2.70
CA GLU A 258 8.04 -19.68 -1.23
C GLU A 258 9.47 -19.99 -0.76
N ARG A 259 10.18 -20.92 -1.44
CA ARG A 259 11.60 -21.19 -1.16
C ARG A 259 12.51 -20.05 -1.62
N GLY A 260 12.10 -19.32 -2.67
CA GLY A 260 12.82 -18.14 -3.13
C GLY A 260 12.61 -16.95 -2.21
N HIS A 261 13.70 -16.35 -1.73
CA HIS A 261 13.63 -15.02 -1.15
C HIS A 261 13.51 -14.01 -2.28
N ALA A 262 12.38 -13.29 -2.35
CA ALA A 262 12.22 -12.24 -3.33
C ALA A 262 13.10 -11.06 -2.95
N ASP A 263 14.01 -10.69 -3.84
CA ASP A 263 14.76 -9.44 -3.74
C ASP A 263 13.86 -8.28 -4.18
N GLN A 264 13.03 -8.51 -5.21
CA GLN A 264 12.14 -7.51 -5.79
C GLN A 264 10.88 -8.15 -6.38
N VAL A 265 9.73 -7.47 -6.25
CA VAL A 265 8.48 -7.80 -6.93
C VAL A 265 7.90 -6.54 -7.57
N MET A 266 7.43 -6.63 -8.82
CA MET A 266 6.65 -5.58 -9.46
C MET A 266 5.19 -6.01 -9.56
N LEU A 267 4.30 -5.21 -8.98
CA LEU A 267 2.86 -5.41 -9.04
C LEU A 267 2.23 -4.41 -10.00
N LYS A 268 1.33 -4.90 -10.84
CA LYS A 268 0.39 -4.12 -11.62
C LYS A 268 -0.94 -4.05 -10.88
N TRP A 269 -1.46 -2.84 -10.71
CA TRP A 269 -2.76 -2.59 -10.09
C TRP A 269 -3.71 -2.14 -11.19
N GLU A 270 -4.45 -3.07 -11.79
CA GLU A 270 -5.28 -2.77 -12.97
C GLU A 270 -6.39 -1.76 -12.63
N ASP A 271 -7.10 -1.95 -11.53
CA ASP A 271 -8.17 -1.05 -11.10
C ASP A 271 -7.65 0.35 -10.67
N PHE A 272 -6.39 0.44 -10.28
CA PHE A 272 -5.79 1.69 -9.77
C PHE A 272 -4.89 2.43 -10.78
N GLU A 273 -4.60 1.82 -11.94
CA GLU A 273 -3.81 2.39 -13.03
C GLU A 273 -2.39 2.84 -12.61
N PHE A 274 -1.71 2.05 -11.78
CA PHE A 274 -0.28 2.23 -11.47
C PHE A 274 0.46 0.91 -11.27
N LEU A 275 1.79 1.00 -11.24
CA LEU A 275 2.64 -0.10 -10.81
C LEU A 275 3.26 0.20 -9.44
N THR A 276 3.57 -0.83 -8.69
CA THR A 276 4.44 -0.74 -7.51
C THR A 276 5.62 -1.66 -7.66
N ARG A 277 6.82 -1.12 -7.48
CA ARG A 277 8.01 -1.94 -7.26
C ARG A 277 8.21 -2.09 -5.75
N ILE A 278 8.18 -3.32 -5.29
CA ILE A 278 8.47 -3.70 -3.91
C ILE A 278 9.88 -4.25 -3.88
N GLN A 279 10.76 -3.63 -3.09
CA GLN A 279 12.12 -4.09 -2.88
C GLN A 279 12.30 -4.47 -1.42
N TYR A 280 12.83 -5.66 -1.18
CA TYR A 280 13.06 -6.18 0.17
C TYR A 280 14.51 -5.90 0.56
N TYR A 281 14.72 -4.84 1.34
CA TYR A 281 16.03 -4.55 1.92
C TYR A 281 16.11 -5.14 3.33
N GLU A 282 17.34 -5.32 3.82
CA GLU A 282 17.60 -5.79 5.19
C GLU A 282 16.96 -4.88 6.25
N LEU A 283 17.01 -3.55 6.05
CA LEU A 283 16.46 -2.58 7.00
C LEU A 283 14.93 -2.58 7.01
N ALA A 284 14.31 -2.49 5.84
CA ALA A 284 12.86 -2.45 5.67
C ALA A 284 12.45 -2.70 4.21
N THR A 285 11.16 -2.99 4.00
CA THR A 285 10.60 -3.08 2.65
C THR A 285 10.37 -1.69 2.07
N GLU A 286 10.89 -1.42 0.87
CA GLU A 286 10.53 -0.26 0.05
C GLU A 286 9.34 -0.60 -0.87
N ILE A 287 8.34 0.28 -0.92
CA ILE A 287 7.28 0.30 -1.92
C ILE A 287 7.44 1.57 -2.74
N MET A 288 7.86 1.44 -3.99
CA MET A 288 7.96 2.54 -4.95
C MET A 288 6.77 2.53 -5.90
N PHE A 289 5.98 3.61 -5.88
CA PHE A 289 4.87 3.82 -6.81
C PHE A 289 5.37 4.38 -8.15
N ILE A 290 4.99 3.76 -9.26
CA ILE A 290 5.26 4.20 -10.62
C ILE A 290 3.96 4.69 -11.23
N TRP A 291 3.86 6.00 -11.41
CA TRP A 291 2.61 6.68 -11.72
C TRP A 291 2.35 6.59 -13.22
N ARG A 292 1.17 6.12 -13.62
CA ARG A 292 0.79 5.99 -15.04
C ARG A 292 -0.51 6.72 -15.38
N GLY A 293 -1.49 6.76 -14.47
CA GLY A 293 -2.78 7.45 -14.66
C GLY A 293 -2.96 8.76 -13.88
N LYS A 294 -4.12 9.40 -14.07
CA LYS A 294 -4.52 10.64 -13.35
C LYS A 294 -5.07 10.39 -11.94
N LYS A 295 -5.57 9.17 -11.66
CA LYS A 295 -6.19 8.77 -10.37
C LYS A 295 -5.21 8.19 -9.35
N VAL A 296 -3.92 8.15 -9.68
CA VAL A 296 -2.89 7.46 -8.88
C VAL A 296 -2.83 7.99 -7.45
N ARG A 297 -2.90 9.33 -7.27
CA ARG A 297 -2.77 9.98 -5.96
C ARG A 297 -3.83 9.54 -4.94
N GLU A 298 -5.07 9.31 -5.37
CA GLU A 298 -6.18 8.94 -4.49
C GLU A 298 -6.10 7.47 -4.02
N ASN A 299 -5.42 6.62 -4.79
CA ASN A 299 -5.39 5.18 -4.57
C ASN A 299 -4.11 4.68 -3.87
N VAL A 300 -3.05 5.47 -3.80
CA VAL A 300 -1.81 5.11 -3.06
C VAL A 300 -2.10 4.68 -1.62
N SER A 301 -2.88 5.47 -0.87
CA SER A 301 -3.20 5.14 0.52
C SER A 301 -3.99 3.83 0.64
N LYS A 302 -4.89 3.55 -0.31
CA LYS A 302 -5.68 2.30 -0.34
C LYS A 302 -4.78 1.11 -0.63
N ALA A 303 -3.86 1.20 -1.59
CA ALA A 303 -2.93 0.12 -1.89
C ALA A 303 -2.00 -0.18 -0.72
N ILE A 304 -1.49 0.85 -0.03
CA ILE A 304 -0.71 0.67 1.20
C ILE A 304 -1.56 -0.06 2.26
N GLU A 305 -2.81 0.36 2.49
CA GLU A 305 -3.71 -0.33 3.43
C GLU A 305 -3.96 -1.79 3.04
N LEU A 306 -4.14 -2.08 1.74
CA LEU A 306 -4.31 -3.45 1.25
C LEU A 306 -3.07 -4.32 1.49
N ILE A 307 -1.87 -3.80 1.22
CA ILE A 307 -0.61 -4.49 1.49
C ILE A 307 -0.47 -4.78 2.99
N ILE A 308 -0.71 -3.79 3.85
CA ILE A 308 -0.60 -3.97 5.30
C ILE A 308 -1.61 -4.99 5.81
N ASN A 309 -2.85 -4.93 5.32
CA ASN A 309 -3.89 -5.88 5.70
C ASN A 309 -3.58 -7.28 5.19
N SER A 310 -2.96 -7.42 4.01
CA SER A 310 -2.57 -8.72 3.48
C SER A 310 -1.40 -9.33 4.25
N VAL A 311 -0.53 -8.54 4.90
CA VAL A 311 0.45 -9.08 5.87
C VAL A 311 -0.23 -9.78 7.04
N LYS A 312 -1.29 -9.19 7.60
CA LYS A 312 -2.08 -9.81 8.69
C LYS A 312 -2.77 -11.12 8.27
N ILE A 313 -3.14 -11.20 7.00
CA ILE A 313 -3.69 -12.40 6.36
C ILE A 313 -2.57 -13.45 6.18
N GLY A 314 -1.44 -13.03 5.61
CA GLY A 314 -0.28 -13.88 5.31
C GLY A 314 0.55 -14.32 6.52
N SER A 315 0.38 -13.71 7.70
CA SER A 315 0.98 -14.17 8.95
C SER A 315 0.37 -15.48 9.46
N GLY A 316 -0.66 -15.99 8.78
CA GLY A 316 -1.05 -17.40 8.80
C GLY A 316 -1.73 -17.89 10.08
N GLU A 317 -1.43 -17.34 11.26
CA GLU A 317 -1.97 -17.88 12.51
C GLU A 317 -3.49 -17.79 12.59
N GLU A 318 -4.10 -16.69 12.17
CA GLU A 318 -5.56 -16.53 12.30
C GLU A 318 -6.33 -17.30 11.22
N LEU A 319 -5.86 -17.25 9.96
CA LEU A 319 -6.50 -17.99 8.87
C LEU A 319 -6.24 -19.49 8.93
N SER A 320 -5.07 -19.93 9.41
CA SER A 320 -4.82 -21.34 9.69
C SER A 320 -5.65 -21.84 10.86
N LYS A 321 -5.83 -21.03 11.93
CA LYS A 321 -6.76 -21.36 13.02
C LYS A 321 -8.19 -21.50 12.52
N ILE A 322 -8.65 -20.60 11.65
CA ILE A 322 -9.99 -20.69 11.02
C ILE A 322 -10.07 -21.94 10.15
N ALA A 323 -9.07 -22.19 9.29
CA ALA A 323 -9.04 -23.34 8.40
C ALA A 323 -9.05 -24.67 9.18
N SER A 324 -8.22 -24.80 10.21
CA SER A 324 -8.18 -25.96 11.10
C SER A 324 -9.49 -26.12 11.88
N TYR A 325 -10.10 -25.01 12.34
CA TYR A 325 -11.39 -25.07 13.02
C TYR A 325 -12.51 -25.57 12.09
N VAL A 326 -12.54 -25.12 10.83
CA VAL A 326 -13.50 -25.61 9.84
C VAL A 326 -13.26 -27.10 9.53
N LYS A 327 -12.00 -27.53 9.39
CA LYS A 327 -11.62 -28.94 9.19
C LYS A 327 -12.06 -29.84 10.36
N ASP A 328 -11.83 -29.40 11.59
CA ASP A 328 -11.86 -30.27 12.76
C ASP A 328 -13.17 -30.17 13.56
N LYS A 329 -13.83 -29.01 13.54
CA LYS A 329 -14.95 -28.68 14.45
C LYS A 329 -16.27 -28.43 13.75
N MET A 330 -16.27 -27.97 12.51
CA MET A 330 -17.50 -27.69 11.78
C MET A 330 -18.08 -28.95 11.13
N THR A 331 -19.40 -29.00 11.01
CA THR A 331 -20.13 -30.07 10.32
C THR A 331 -21.30 -29.50 9.55
N GLY A 332 -21.60 -30.06 8.38
CA GLY A 332 -22.69 -29.57 7.52
C GLY A 332 -22.26 -28.38 6.68
N VAL A 333 -23.20 -27.49 6.37
CA VAL A 333 -22.95 -26.30 5.55
C VAL A 333 -22.48 -25.14 6.42
N VAL A 334 -21.34 -24.57 6.05
CA VAL A 334 -20.72 -23.40 6.68
C VAL A 334 -20.81 -22.21 5.72
N THR A 335 -21.29 -21.07 6.20
CA THR A 335 -21.35 -19.82 5.43
C THR A 335 -20.21 -18.88 5.83
N ALA A 336 -19.93 -17.89 4.98
CA ALA A 336 -18.97 -16.84 5.33
C ALA A 336 -19.41 -16.06 6.58
N LEU A 337 -20.72 -15.89 6.80
CA LEU A 337 -21.26 -15.19 7.97
C LEU A 337 -20.98 -15.96 9.27
N ASP A 338 -21.00 -17.29 9.24
CA ASP A 338 -20.66 -18.11 10.41
C ASP A 338 -19.21 -17.88 10.85
N ILE A 339 -18.29 -17.81 9.88
CA ILE A 339 -16.87 -17.53 10.11
C ILE A 339 -16.67 -16.09 10.60
N VAL A 340 -17.36 -15.12 10.00
CA VAL A 340 -17.36 -13.72 10.45
C VAL A 340 -17.83 -13.62 11.91
N GLY A 341 -18.90 -14.31 12.27
CA GLY A 341 -19.45 -14.30 13.63
C GLY A 341 -18.50 -14.90 14.67
N LEU A 342 -17.85 -16.02 14.32
CA LEU A 342 -16.99 -16.74 15.25
C LEU A 342 -15.60 -16.11 15.42
N PHE A 343 -15.02 -15.61 14.34
CA PHE A 343 -13.64 -15.13 14.32
C PHE A 343 -13.53 -13.61 14.16
N LYS A 344 -14.65 -12.89 14.06
CA LYS A 344 -14.68 -11.42 13.88
C LYS A 344 -13.84 -10.92 12.69
N VAL A 345 -13.72 -11.76 11.66
CA VAL A 345 -13.03 -11.44 10.41
C VAL A 345 -13.96 -10.76 9.41
N SER A 346 -13.41 -10.17 8.36
CA SER A 346 -14.23 -9.64 7.26
C SER A 346 -14.89 -10.77 6.46
N ALA A 347 -16.07 -10.52 5.87
CA ALA A 347 -16.74 -11.48 4.99
C ALA A 347 -15.85 -11.93 3.83
N LYS A 348 -15.03 -11.01 3.30
CA LYS A 348 -14.05 -11.28 2.25
C LYS A 348 -12.97 -12.27 2.69
N SER A 349 -12.45 -12.11 3.90
CA SER A 349 -11.48 -13.04 4.50
C SER A 349 -12.10 -14.42 4.76
N ALA A 350 -13.34 -14.45 5.24
CA ALA A 350 -14.08 -15.70 5.43
C ALA A 350 -14.27 -16.46 4.11
N TYR A 351 -14.71 -15.78 3.04
CA TYR A 351 -14.83 -16.38 1.71
C TYR A 351 -13.48 -16.88 1.18
N SER A 352 -12.40 -16.13 1.41
CA SER A 352 -11.04 -16.56 1.03
C SER A 352 -10.64 -17.88 1.69
N VAL A 353 -10.90 -18.06 2.99
CA VAL A 353 -10.59 -19.31 3.69
C VAL A 353 -11.43 -20.46 3.15
N LEU A 354 -12.74 -20.26 3.00
CA LEU A 354 -13.66 -21.28 2.50
C LEU A 354 -13.32 -21.68 1.05
N ALA A 355 -12.92 -20.73 0.20
CA ALA A 355 -12.45 -21.01 -1.14
C ALA A 355 -11.12 -21.80 -1.16
N SER A 356 -10.19 -21.51 -0.24
CA SER A 356 -8.96 -22.30 -0.09
C SER A 356 -9.27 -23.74 0.32
N LEU A 357 -10.14 -23.92 1.33
CA LEU A 357 -10.58 -25.23 1.77
C LEU A 357 -11.33 -26.00 0.68
N ALA A 358 -12.06 -25.30 -0.19
CA ALA A 358 -12.73 -25.92 -1.33
C ALA A 358 -11.72 -26.46 -2.36
N LYS A 359 -10.64 -25.71 -2.63
CA LYS A 359 -9.53 -26.18 -3.49
C LYS A 359 -8.83 -27.39 -2.89
N GLU A 360 -8.70 -27.46 -1.57
CA GLU A 360 -8.14 -28.61 -0.85
C GLU A 360 -9.10 -29.82 -0.79
N GLY A 361 -10.33 -29.70 -1.27
CA GLY A 361 -11.33 -30.76 -1.23
C GLY A 361 -11.85 -31.05 0.19
N VAL A 362 -11.71 -30.11 1.11
CA VAL A 362 -12.20 -30.20 2.50
C VAL A 362 -13.66 -29.79 2.57
N VAL A 363 -14.07 -28.84 1.72
CA VAL A 363 -15.45 -28.37 1.63
C VAL A 363 -15.89 -28.34 0.17
N ARG A 364 -17.20 -28.40 -0.08
CA ARG A 364 -17.81 -28.25 -1.42
C ARG A 364 -18.73 -27.04 -1.43
N PRO A 365 -18.68 -26.16 -2.45
CA PRO A 365 -19.65 -25.08 -2.59
C PRO A 365 -21.07 -25.64 -2.74
N CYS A 366 -22.01 -25.04 -2.04
CA CYS A 366 -23.43 -25.33 -2.12
C CYS A 366 -24.23 -24.04 -2.15
N TYR A 367 -25.41 -24.12 -2.72
CA TYR A 367 -26.25 -22.98 -3.04
C TYR A 367 -27.61 -23.16 -2.40
N ARG A 368 -28.25 -22.06 -2.01
CA ARG A 368 -29.68 -22.00 -1.69
C ARG A 368 -30.27 -20.70 -2.23
N VAL A 369 -31.58 -20.63 -2.41
CA VAL A 369 -32.22 -19.40 -2.86
C VAL A 369 -32.09 -18.34 -1.76
N LYS A 370 -31.57 -17.16 -2.12
CA LYS A 370 -31.36 -16.02 -1.22
C LYS A 370 -32.69 -15.34 -0.94
N THR A 371 -33.50 -15.96 -0.08
CA THR A 371 -34.81 -15.44 0.33
C THR A 371 -35.12 -15.83 1.77
N ASN A 372 -35.89 -14.98 2.44
CA ASN A 372 -36.45 -15.26 3.76
C ASN A 372 -37.93 -15.70 3.68
N LEU A 373 -38.50 -15.74 2.46
CA LEU A 373 -39.88 -16.13 2.21
C LEU A 373 -40.03 -17.65 2.14
N ILE A 374 -41.19 -18.16 2.53
CA ILE A 374 -41.53 -19.58 2.34
C ILE A 374 -41.79 -19.81 0.86
N LEU A 375 -41.12 -20.82 0.30
CA LEU A 375 -41.33 -21.27 -1.07
C LEU A 375 -42.30 -22.46 -1.06
N ILE A 376 -43.38 -22.38 -1.84
CA ILE A 376 -44.48 -23.35 -1.79
C ILE A 376 -44.29 -24.52 -2.77
N ASP A 377 -43.58 -24.29 -3.87
CA ASP A 377 -43.35 -25.24 -4.96
C ASP A 377 -41.90 -25.78 -4.98
N PHE A 378 -41.04 -25.26 -4.11
CA PHE A 378 -39.63 -25.61 -4.06
C PHE A 378 -39.10 -25.63 -2.63
N LYS A 379 -38.44 -26.72 -2.23
CA LYS A 379 -37.78 -26.81 -0.93
C LYS A 379 -36.45 -26.04 -0.94
N ASN A 380 -36.37 -24.94 -0.18
CA ASN A 380 -35.20 -24.07 -0.10
C ASN A 380 -34.05 -24.65 0.76
N ASP A 381 -33.55 -25.82 0.37
CA ASP A 381 -32.39 -26.47 0.99
C ASP A 381 -31.09 -26.17 0.24
N TRP A 382 -29.95 -26.45 0.91
CA TRP A 382 -28.62 -26.40 0.30
C TRP A 382 -28.42 -27.50 -0.75
N ARG A 383 -27.96 -27.14 -1.94
CA ARG A 383 -27.67 -28.07 -3.04
C ARG A 383 -26.28 -27.85 -3.62
N GLY A 384 -25.60 -28.93 -3.99
CA GLY A 384 -24.24 -28.87 -4.54
C GLY A 384 -24.17 -28.53 -6.03
N ASN A 385 -25.29 -28.61 -6.74
CA ASN A 385 -25.36 -28.34 -8.17
C ASN A 385 -26.36 -27.21 -8.46
N PHE A 386 -25.90 -26.20 -9.20
CA PHE A 386 -26.70 -25.06 -9.60
C PHE A 386 -27.84 -25.45 -10.54
N PHE A 387 -27.65 -26.52 -11.34
CA PHE A 387 -28.68 -27.02 -12.25
C PHE A 387 -29.84 -27.76 -11.54
N ASP A 388 -29.72 -27.99 -10.23
CA ASP A 388 -30.82 -28.56 -9.44
C ASP A 388 -31.92 -27.52 -9.13
N PHE A 389 -31.69 -26.25 -9.44
CA PHE A 389 -32.65 -25.17 -9.22
C PHE A 389 -33.49 -24.91 -10.48
N PRO A 390 -34.83 -24.78 -10.35
CA PRO A 390 -35.68 -24.41 -11.47
C PRO A 390 -35.47 -22.95 -11.85
N ASP A 391 -35.86 -22.58 -13.07
CA ASP A 391 -35.76 -21.18 -13.54
C ASP A 391 -36.63 -20.20 -12.70
N PHE A 392 -37.70 -20.72 -12.09
CA PHE A 392 -38.66 -19.98 -11.28
C PHE A 392 -39.09 -20.78 -10.06
N VAL A 393 -39.32 -20.08 -8.96
CA VAL A 393 -39.95 -20.61 -7.74
C VAL A 393 -41.07 -19.67 -7.30
N VAL A 394 -42.06 -20.17 -6.59
CA VAL A 394 -43.22 -19.41 -6.12
C VAL A 394 -43.17 -19.27 -4.61
N ASP A 395 -43.36 -18.05 -4.12
CA ASP A 395 -43.45 -17.77 -2.69
C ASP A 395 -44.88 -17.99 -2.13
N GLU A 396 -45.01 -17.88 -0.82
CA GLU A 396 -46.29 -18.00 -0.09
C GLU A 396 -47.36 -16.97 -0.49
N SER A 397 -46.99 -15.87 -1.15
CA SER A 397 -47.93 -14.87 -1.67
C SER A 397 -48.41 -15.18 -3.10
N GLY A 398 -47.85 -16.22 -3.72
CA GLY A 398 -48.10 -16.58 -5.12
C GLY A 398 -47.23 -15.80 -6.11
N ALA A 399 -46.23 -15.04 -5.64
CA ALA A 399 -45.33 -14.31 -6.52
C ALA A 399 -44.21 -15.21 -7.05
N GLN A 400 -43.90 -15.06 -8.34
CA GLN A 400 -42.81 -15.78 -9.00
C GLN A 400 -41.47 -15.08 -8.79
N ILE A 401 -40.50 -15.81 -8.25
CA ILE A 401 -39.11 -15.41 -8.12
C ILE A 401 -38.32 -16.06 -9.25
N ARG A 402 -37.68 -15.25 -10.09
CA ARG A 402 -36.83 -15.72 -11.18
C ARG A 402 -35.40 -15.99 -10.68
N LEU A 403 -34.85 -17.15 -11.01
CA LEU A 403 -33.51 -17.59 -10.59
C LEU A 403 -32.50 -17.51 -11.74
N SER A 404 -32.37 -16.34 -12.38
CA SER A 404 -31.59 -16.16 -13.61
C SER A 404 -30.10 -15.81 -13.43
N GLY A 405 -29.60 -15.74 -12.19
CA GLY A 405 -28.22 -15.34 -11.91
C GLY A 405 -27.73 -15.72 -10.50
N LEU A 406 -26.41 -15.70 -10.29
CA LEU A 406 -25.76 -16.09 -9.02
C LEU A 406 -26.15 -15.20 -7.84
N GLU A 407 -26.56 -13.95 -8.11
CA GLU A 407 -27.03 -12.98 -7.14
C GLU A 407 -28.33 -13.39 -6.43
N CYS A 408 -29.11 -14.30 -7.04
CA CYS A 408 -30.32 -14.88 -6.47
C CYS A 408 -30.02 -15.97 -5.43
N PHE A 409 -28.74 -16.33 -5.25
CA PHE A 409 -28.31 -17.44 -4.41
C PHE A 409 -27.45 -16.98 -3.25
N GLU A 410 -27.62 -17.66 -2.13
CA GLU A 410 -26.66 -17.63 -1.05
C GLU A 410 -25.68 -18.79 -1.24
N ILE A 411 -24.41 -18.52 -0.96
CA ILE A 411 -23.31 -19.47 -1.12
C ILE A 411 -22.86 -19.95 0.26
N GLY A 412 -22.93 -21.26 0.45
CA GLY A 412 -22.39 -21.97 1.60
C GLY A 412 -21.36 -23.01 1.16
N PHE A 413 -20.70 -23.63 2.12
CA PHE A 413 -19.66 -24.63 1.89
C PHE A 413 -19.93 -25.86 2.77
N GLU A 414 -20.32 -26.96 2.16
CA GLU A 414 -20.58 -28.24 2.81
C GLU A 414 -19.25 -28.91 3.20
N VAL A 415 -19.05 -29.21 4.48
CA VAL A 415 -17.84 -29.87 4.98
C VAL A 415 -17.83 -31.34 4.58
N ILE A 416 -16.82 -31.75 3.82
CA ILE A 416 -16.60 -33.12 3.37
C ILE A 416 -15.81 -33.85 4.45
N LYS A 417 -16.48 -34.68 5.25
CA LYS A 417 -15.78 -35.60 6.15
C LYS A 417 -15.23 -36.78 5.36
N LYS A 418 -13.91 -36.99 5.46
CA LYS A 418 -13.28 -38.24 5.07
C LYS A 418 -13.42 -39.27 6.18
#